data_AF-A0A8U0HW23-F1
#
_entry.id   AF-A0A8U0HW23-F1
#
_cell.length_a   1.000
_cell.length_b   1.000
_cell.length_c   1.000
_cell.angle_alpha   90.00
_cell.angle_beta   90.00
_cell.angle_gamma   90.00
#
_symmetry.space_group_name_H-M   'P 1'
#
loop_
_entity.id
_entity.type
_entity.pdbx_description
1 polymer ?
#
loop_
_entity_poly.entity_id
_entity_poly.type
_entity_poly.pdbx_seq_one_letter_code
_entity_poly.pdbx_strand_id
1 'polypeptide(L)'
;MASVDTHLRELAALADEKLDERTGSAPEDHEYREAFEAMRALGGESAVDRLAEDLKRSVRKSETLPQEQSVRSLGRDICDENGISIPADSWFAR
;
A
#
# COMPACT_ATOMS: atom_id res chain seq x y z
N MET A 1 7.81 9.40 -11.60
CA MET A 1 6.48 9.28 -10.98
C MET A 1 5.87 8.01 -11.55
N ALA A 2 5.73 7.00 -10.71
CA ALA A 2 5.15 5.71 -11.09
C ALA A 2 3.63 5.78 -10.90
N SER A 3 2.84 5.20 -11.81
CA SER A 3 1.39 5.17 -11.63
C SER A 3 1.02 4.13 -10.56
N VAL A 4 -0.21 4.23 -10.03
CA VAL A 4 -0.79 3.21 -9.15
C VAL A 4 -0.63 1.80 -9.75
N ASP A 5 -0.87 1.65 -11.06
CA ASP A 5 -0.68 0.35 -11.74
C ASP A 5 0.77 -0.13 -11.76
N THR A 6 1.75 0.79 -11.85
CA THR A 6 3.16 0.42 -11.75
C THR A 6 3.49 -0.11 -10.35
N HIS A 7 3.05 0.58 -9.30
CA HIS A 7 3.28 0.14 -7.92
C HIS A 7 2.62 -1.19 -7.60
N LEU A 8 1.40 -1.43 -8.10
CA LEU A 8 0.71 -2.70 -7.96
C LEU A 8 1.48 -3.84 -8.65
N ARG A 9 1.96 -3.62 -9.88
CA ARG A 9 2.77 -4.62 -10.60
C ARG A 9 4.09 -4.91 -9.91
N GLU A 10 4.76 -3.88 -9.38
CA GLU A 10 6.01 -4.07 -8.63
C GLU A 10 5.79 -4.84 -7.33
N LEU A 11 4.70 -4.53 -6.60
CA LEU A 11 4.33 -5.25 -5.39
C LEU A 11 3.99 -6.72 -5.70
N ALA A 12 3.25 -6.96 -6.79
CA ALA A 12 2.93 -8.31 -7.27
C ALA A 12 4.18 -9.10 -7.65
N ALA A 13 5.08 -8.51 -8.44
CA ALA A 13 6.33 -9.16 -8.82
C ALA A 13 7.22 -9.44 -7.60
N LEU A 14 7.28 -8.53 -6.62
CA LEU A 14 8.01 -8.75 -5.38
C LEU A 14 7.39 -9.85 -4.53
N ALA A 15 6.05 -9.89 -4.45
CA ALA A 15 5.33 -10.94 -3.75
C ALA A 15 5.60 -12.30 -4.40
N ASP A 16 5.53 -12.40 -5.72
CA ASP A 16 5.84 -13.62 -6.48
C ASP A 16 7.30 -14.08 -6.29
N GLU A 17 8.25 -13.14 -6.20
CA GLU A 17 9.66 -13.46 -5.98
C GLU A 17 9.96 -13.91 -4.53
N LYS A 18 9.28 -13.31 -3.54
CA LYS A 18 9.64 -13.45 -2.11
C LYS A 18 8.73 -14.38 -1.33
N LEU A 19 7.48 -14.51 -1.75
CA LEU A 19 6.49 -15.30 -1.06
C LEU A 19 6.38 -16.63 -1.80
N ASP A 20 6.75 -17.70 -1.11
CA ASP A 20 6.54 -19.06 -1.60
C ASP A 20 5.03 -19.25 -1.90
N GLU A 21 4.67 -20.07 -2.90
CA GLU A 21 3.32 -20.24 -3.49
C GLU A 21 2.19 -20.51 -2.45
N ARG A 22 2.58 -20.79 -1.20
CA ARG A 22 1.73 -21.04 -0.03
C ARG A 22 1.10 -19.80 0.61
N THR A 23 1.41 -18.59 0.15
CA THR A 23 1.12 -17.36 0.93
C THR A 23 0.08 -16.45 0.27
N GLY A 24 -1.10 -16.98 -0.04
CA GLY A 24 -2.33 -16.19 -0.22
C GLY A 24 -2.47 -15.41 -1.54
N SER A 25 -3.72 -15.08 -1.86
CA SER A 25 -4.16 -14.43 -3.11
C SER A 25 -3.28 -13.28 -3.58
N ALA A 26 -3.08 -13.19 -4.90
CA ALA A 26 -2.26 -12.17 -5.53
C ALA A 26 -2.67 -10.75 -5.07
N PRO A 27 -1.72 -9.80 -4.92
CA PRO A 27 -2.00 -8.40 -4.57
C PRO A 27 -2.79 -7.62 -5.65
N GLU A 28 -3.28 -8.32 -6.68
CA GLU A 28 -4.37 -7.88 -7.55
C GLU A 28 -5.70 -7.72 -6.80
N ASP A 29 -5.78 -8.21 -5.56
CA ASP A 29 -6.88 -7.91 -4.66
C ASP A 29 -7.11 -6.39 -4.57
N HIS A 30 -8.35 -6.01 -4.82
CA HIS A 30 -8.84 -4.64 -5.00
C HIS A 30 -8.39 -3.65 -3.90
N GLU A 31 -8.02 -4.15 -2.72
CA GLU A 31 -7.68 -3.39 -1.52
C GLU A 31 -6.41 -2.54 -1.69
N TYR A 32 -5.35 -3.05 -2.33
CA TYR A 32 -4.13 -2.25 -2.53
C TYR A 32 -4.34 -1.11 -3.52
N ARG A 33 -5.16 -1.34 -4.55
CA ARG A 33 -5.54 -0.28 -5.50
C ARG A 33 -6.33 0.81 -4.77
N GLU A 34 -7.33 0.44 -3.99
CA GLU A 34 -8.12 1.41 -3.20
C GLU A 34 -7.23 2.21 -2.24
N ALA A 35 -6.28 1.55 -1.57
CA ALA A 35 -5.33 2.22 -0.68
C ALA A 35 -4.45 3.24 -1.43
N PHE A 36 -3.90 2.87 -2.60
CA PHE A 36 -3.07 3.78 -3.40
C PHE A 36 -3.89 4.94 -3.98
N GLU A 37 -5.11 4.69 -4.46
CA GLU A 37 -5.98 5.76 -4.96
C GLU A 37 -6.40 6.72 -3.85
N ALA A 38 -6.76 6.19 -2.67
CA ALA A 38 -7.05 7.01 -1.50
C ALA A 38 -5.82 7.84 -1.10
N MET A 39 -4.64 7.25 -1.10
CA MET A 39 -3.40 7.95 -0.75
C MET A 39 -3.08 9.04 -1.76
N ARG A 40 -3.30 8.78 -3.05
CA ARG A 40 -3.14 9.76 -4.13
C ARG A 40 -4.09 10.94 -3.96
N ALA A 41 -5.32 10.69 -3.55
CA ALA A 41 -6.30 11.75 -3.29
C ALA A 41 -5.93 12.63 -2.08
N LEU A 42 -5.24 12.05 -1.07
CA LEU A 42 -4.86 12.75 0.16
C LEU A 42 -3.52 13.49 0.06
N GLY A 43 -2.48 12.81 -0.41
CA GLY A 43 -1.09 13.30 -0.39
C GLY A 43 -0.43 13.35 -1.76
N GLY A 44 -1.18 13.10 -2.84
CA GLY A 44 -0.64 13.06 -4.18
C GLY A 44 0.32 11.89 -4.43
N GLU A 45 1.03 11.96 -5.54
CA GLU A 45 1.91 10.88 -6.03
C GLU A 45 3.07 10.57 -5.09
N SER A 46 3.62 11.57 -4.40
CA SER A 46 4.71 11.36 -3.45
C SER A 46 4.30 10.51 -2.24
N ALA A 47 3.05 10.64 -1.80
CA ALA A 47 2.51 9.81 -0.72
C ALA A 47 2.24 8.38 -1.19
N VAL A 48 1.81 8.20 -2.45
CA VAL A 48 1.66 6.88 -3.08
C VAL A 48 3.00 6.17 -3.19
N ASP A 49 4.03 6.86 -3.71
CA ASP A 49 5.39 6.33 -3.84
C ASP A 49 5.91 5.85 -2.47
N ARG A 50 5.67 6.63 -1.41
CA ARG A 50 6.09 6.27 -0.04
C ARG A 50 5.33 5.06 0.51
N LEU A 51 4.01 5.03 0.35
CA LEU A 51 3.19 3.89 0.76
C LEU A 51 3.63 2.60 0.03
N ALA A 52 3.89 2.68 -1.27
CA ALA A 52 4.36 1.54 -2.05
C ALA A 52 5.72 1.01 -1.57
N GLU A 53 6.65 1.91 -1.25
CA GLU A 53 7.95 1.53 -0.67
C GLU A 53 7.81 0.87 0.71
N ASP A 54 6.92 1.37 1.57
CA ASP A 54 6.69 0.79 2.90
C ASP A 54 6.02 -0.59 2.83
N LEU A 55 5.11 -0.80 1.86
CA LEU A 55 4.54 -2.11 1.57
C LEU A 55 5.59 -3.09 1.05
N LYS A 56 6.40 -2.67 0.07
CA LYS A 56 7.53 -3.47 -0.44
C LYS A 56 8.51 -3.84 0.67
N ARG A 57 8.81 -2.91 1.58
CA ARG A 57 9.66 -3.15 2.76
C ARG A 57 9.03 -4.15 3.71
N SER A 58 7.72 -4.06 3.94
CA SER A 58 6.97 -4.98 4.80
C SER A 58 6.98 -6.40 4.24
N VAL A 59 6.75 -6.58 2.93
CA VAL A 59 6.88 -7.88 2.26
C VAL A 59 8.27 -8.48 2.47
N ARG A 60 9.33 -7.68 2.25
CA ARG A 60 10.73 -8.15 2.44
C ARG A 60 11.06 -8.52 3.87
N LYS A 61 10.44 -7.88 4.86
CA LYS A 61 10.73 -8.07 6.28
C LYS A 61 9.94 -9.23 6.89
N SER A 62 8.66 -9.29 6.56
CA SER A 62 7.71 -10.23 7.17
C SER A 62 7.51 -11.49 6.33
N GLU A 63 8.07 -11.53 5.11
CA GLU A 63 7.89 -12.63 4.15
C GLU A 63 6.41 -13.04 4.00
N THR A 64 5.52 -12.04 4.07
CA THR A 64 4.07 -12.16 3.94
C THR A 64 3.49 -10.89 3.34
N LEU A 65 2.34 -10.99 2.66
CA LEU A 65 1.61 -9.82 2.18
C LEU A 65 1.04 -9.00 3.35
N PRO A 66 1.21 -7.66 3.35
CA PRO A 66 0.60 -6.78 4.34
C PRO A 66 -0.92 -6.91 4.32
N GLN A 67 -1.52 -7.23 5.47
CA GLN A 67 -2.98 -7.26 5.57
C GLN A 67 -3.58 -5.85 5.54
N GLU A 68 -4.86 -5.74 5.20
CA GLU A 68 -5.61 -4.47 5.13
C GLU A 68 -5.32 -3.54 6.32
N GLN A 69 -5.39 -4.06 7.55
CA GLN A 69 -5.14 -3.27 8.75
C GLN A 69 -3.72 -2.69 8.81
N SER A 70 -2.73 -3.44 8.33
CA SER A 70 -1.34 -2.98 8.26
C SER A 70 -1.18 -1.89 7.19
N VAL A 71 -1.80 -2.07 6.02
CA VAL A 71 -1.82 -1.07 4.94
C VAL A 71 -2.48 0.23 5.43
N ARG A 72 -3.60 0.14 6.17
CA ARG A 72 -4.26 1.30 6.78
C ARG A 72 -3.37 2.01 7.78
N SER A 73 -2.69 1.26 8.65
CA SER A 73 -1.77 1.84 9.63
C SER A 73 -0.66 2.62 8.94
N LEU A 74 0.01 2.02 7.95
CA LEU A 74 1.06 2.68 7.19
C LEU A 74 0.56 3.96 6.50
N GLY A 75 -0.64 3.92 5.91
CA GLY A 75 -1.20 5.11 5.29
C GLY A 75 -1.55 6.21 6.29
N ARG A 76 -2.03 5.85 7.49
CA ARG A 76 -2.27 6.81 8.58
C ARG A 76 -0.97 7.46 9.04
N ASP A 77 0.08 6.66 9.21
CA ASP A 77 1.40 7.16 9.61
C ASP A 77 1.94 8.16 8.57
N ILE A 78 1.83 7.86 7.27
CA ILE A 78 2.21 8.79 6.20
C ILE A 78 1.38 10.07 6.26
N CYS A 79 0.07 9.97 6.47
CA CYS A 79 -0.78 11.17 6.57
C CYS A 79 -0.38 12.03 7.78
N ASP A 80 -0.14 11.42 8.94
CA ASP A 80 0.27 12.13 10.17
C ASP A 80 1.65 12.79 10.00
N GLU A 81 2.63 12.07 9.45
CA GLU A 81 3.98 12.59 9.15
C GLU A 81 3.96 13.82 8.24
N ASN A 82 3.00 13.88 7.31
CA ASN A 82 2.87 14.96 6.32
C ASN A 82 1.85 16.03 6.74
N GLY A 83 1.22 15.91 7.92
CA GLY A 83 0.18 16.83 8.38
C GLY A 83 -1.10 16.79 7.53
N ILE A 84 -1.38 15.67 6.87
CA ILE A 84 -2.53 15.46 6.00
C ILE A 84 -3.71 14.97 6.85
N SER A 85 -4.81 15.73 6.81
CA SER A 85 -6.04 15.32 7.47
C SER A 85 -6.73 14.19 6.68
N ILE A 86 -7.08 13.10 7.37
CA ILE A 86 -7.80 11.97 6.78
C ILE A 86 -9.31 12.21 6.92
N PRO A 87 -10.07 12.33 5.82
CA PRO A 87 -11.53 12.41 5.84
C PRO A 87 -12.17 11.14 6.41
N ALA A 88 -13.31 11.27 7.08
CA ALA A 88 -14.02 10.14 7.71
C ALA A 88 -14.55 9.10 6.70
N ASP A 89 -14.72 9.49 5.44
CA ASP A 89 -15.11 8.67 4.31
C ASP A 89 -13.93 8.04 3.57
N SER A 90 -12.69 8.37 3.97
CA SER A 90 -11.48 7.79 3.38
C SER A 90 -11.35 6.31 3.73
N TRP A 91 -10.72 5.56 2.82
CA TRP A 91 -10.33 4.18 3.06
C TRP A 91 -9.47 4.03 4.33
N PHE A 92 -8.62 5.03 4.62
CA PHE A 92 -7.80 5.04 5.84
C PHE A 92 -8.59 5.35 7.11
N ALA A 93 -9.83 5.83 7.03
CA ALA A 93 -10.68 6.10 8.20
C ALA A 93 -11.59 4.93 8.59
N ARG A 94 -11.72 3.90 7.73
CA ARG A 94 -12.44 2.65 8.02
C ARG A 94 -11.66 1.76 8.99
#